data_AF-A0AAD7RRY2-F1
#
_entry.id   AF-A0AAD7RRY2-F1
#
_cell.length_a   1.000
_cell.length_b   1.000
_cell.length_c   1.000
_cell.angle_alpha   90.00
_cell.angle_beta   90.00
_cell.angle_gamma   90.00
#
_symmetry.space_group_name_H-M   'P 1'
#
loop_
_entity.id
_entity.type
_entity.pdbx_description
1 polymer ?
#
loop_
_entity_poly.entity_id
_entity_poly.type
_entity_poly.pdbx_seq_one_letter_code
_entity_poly.pdbx_strand_id
1 'polypeptide(L)'
;MEKEYLKLSVLLSALCAVAGEGCSLELRPPRVVVGFGDSVLVSCVASRPVRVLGWEAAIGSAHTQRDLTVQWGVDSLKDWIEEPICYGVFFTAPRQCEEKLNLVLYKIPDSVSISAVSHTGPMVEGGQYQLQCEVQNIAPVQYLTLRWYRGQTEVYNHTFSDLTTDTPVQVSSTLLIIPNRTDDGAQYSCVAQLELGPEGPQPSPQVKSEPLNITVHYPPTFSSPDDETLEVTEEQQGAPLNCHAQGNPPPEYSWASPLSPEEKLGQTLITSTRLPPGTHIYICTASNHLGQQSKEFTVKIIPKGV
;
A
#
# COMPACT_ATOMS: atom_id res chain seq x y z
N MET A 1 -5.63 -88.51 19.46
CA MET A 1 -7.05 -88.49 19.05
C MET A 1 -7.74 -87.44 19.91
N GLU A 2 -8.50 -86.56 19.25
CA GLU A 2 -9.47 -85.56 19.79
C GLU A 2 -8.90 -84.43 20.67
N LYS A 3 -8.65 -83.23 20.13
CA LYS A 3 -9.56 -82.08 19.86
C LYS A 3 -10.42 -81.68 21.07
N GLU A 4 -10.13 -80.50 21.63
CA GLU A 4 -11.13 -79.55 22.13
C GLU A 4 -10.53 -78.14 22.01
N TYR A 5 -11.25 -77.26 21.32
CA TYR A 5 -10.87 -75.91 20.91
C TYR A 5 -11.20 -74.93 22.03
N LEU A 6 -10.22 -74.23 22.60
CA LEU A 6 -10.49 -73.09 23.47
C LEU A 6 -10.70 -71.83 22.61
N LYS A 7 -11.97 -71.44 22.41
CA LYS A 7 -12.35 -70.19 21.77
C LYS A 7 -11.92 -69.01 22.65
N LEU A 8 -11.00 -68.19 22.14
CA LEU A 8 -10.62 -66.92 22.78
C LEU A 8 -11.70 -65.88 22.43
N SER A 9 -12.60 -65.59 23.38
CA SER A 9 -13.53 -64.48 23.26
C SER A 9 -12.78 -63.17 23.47
N VAL A 10 -12.52 -62.44 22.39
CA VAL A 10 -12.04 -61.05 22.43
C VAL A 10 -13.21 -60.18 22.89
N LEU A 11 -13.19 -59.79 24.16
CA LEU A 11 -14.03 -58.72 24.68
C LEU A 11 -13.51 -57.39 24.10
N LEU A 12 -14.20 -56.90 23.07
CA LEU A 12 -14.02 -55.55 22.56
C LEU A 12 -14.48 -54.58 23.66
N SER A 13 -13.54 -54.10 24.46
CA SER A 13 -13.79 -52.99 25.37
C SER A 13 -14.02 -51.74 24.52
N ALA A 14 -15.28 -51.41 24.31
CA ALA A 14 -15.68 -50.09 23.86
C ALA A 14 -15.26 -49.09 24.95
N LEU A 15 -14.05 -48.54 24.80
CA LEU A 15 -13.69 -47.27 25.43
C LEU A 15 -14.66 -46.23 24.86
N CYS A 16 -15.80 -46.04 25.52
CA CYS A 16 -16.55 -44.80 25.42
C CYS A 16 -15.55 -43.70 25.78
N ALA A 17 -15.06 -43.00 24.77
CA ALA A 17 -14.50 -41.68 24.97
C ALA A 17 -15.61 -40.86 25.62
N VAL A 18 -15.50 -40.63 26.92
CA VAL A 18 -16.29 -39.62 27.61
C VAL A 18 -15.86 -38.31 26.96
N ALA A 19 -16.63 -37.85 25.98
CA ALA A 19 -16.51 -36.49 25.48
C ALA A 19 -16.64 -35.60 26.72
N GLY A 20 -15.60 -34.82 27.02
CA GLY A 20 -15.68 -33.82 28.07
C GLY A 20 -16.93 -32.98 27.80
N GLU A 21 -17.81 -32.86 28.79
CA GLU A 21 -19.04 -32.08 28.67
C GLU A 21 -18.67 -30.63 28.33
N GLY A 22 -18.79 -30.28 27.04
CA GLY A 22 -18.60 -28.91 26.57
C GLY A 22 -19.62 -27.96 27.19
N CYS A 23 -19.35 -26.65 27.11
CA CYS A 23 -20.27 -25.66 27.65
C CYS A 23 -21.68 -25.81 27.07
N SER A 24 -22.69 -25.75 27.91
CA SER A 24 -24.10 -25.84 27.49
C SER A 24 -24.68 -24.50 27.04
N LEU A 25 -23.81 -23.59 26.61
CA LEU A 25 -24.15 -22.25 26.12
C LEU A 25 -23.72 -22.14 24.66
N GLU A 26 -24.54 -21.49 23.85
CA GLU A 26 -24.26 -21.23 22.45
C GLU A 26 -24.51 -19.74 22.17
N LEU A 27 -23.51 -19.06 21.61
CA LEU A 27 -23.61 -17.67 21.18
C LEU A 27 -24.09 -17.59 19.74
N ARG A 28 -25.09 -16.73 19.48
CA ARG A 28 -25.71 -16.55 18.17
C ARG A 28 -25.78 -15.06 17.79
N PRO A 29 -24.95 -14.60 16.84
CA PRO A 29 -23.80 -15.31 16.25
C PRO A 29 -22.63 -15.45 17.25
N PRO A 30 -21.65 -16.36 17.01
CA PRO A 30 -20.52 -16.58 17.92
C PRO A 30 -19.41 -15.53 17.81
N ARG A 31 -19.38 -14.79 16.69
CA ARG A 31 -18.49 -13.65 16.44
C ARG A 31 -19.29 -12.51 15.82
N VAL A 32 -18.99 -11.29 16.25
CA VAL A 32 -19.57 -10.07 15.67
C VAL A 32 -18.49 -9.05 15.36
N VAL A 33 -18.60 -8.40 14.20
CA VAL A 33 -17.77 -7.27 13.79
C VAL A 33 -18.68 -6.06 13.67
N VAL A 34 -18.42 -5.02 14.46
CA VAL A 34 -19.33 -3.89 14.65
C VAL A 34 -18.58 -2.60 14.35
N GLY A 35 -19.16 -1.73 13.52
CA GLY A 35 -18.59 -0.41 13.26
C GLY A 35 -18.78 0.52 14.46
N PHE A 36 -17.83 1.40 14.69
CA PHE A 36 -17.91 2.38 15.78
C PHE A 36 -19.18 3.24 15.68
N GLY A 37 -20.04 3.14 16.69
CA GLY A 37 -21.33 3.81 16.75
C GLY A 37 -22.52 3.02 16.21
N ASP A 38 -22.29 1.85 15.61
CA ASP A 38 -23.35 0.96 15.12
C ASP A 38 -24.02 0.17 16.26
N SER A 39 -25.21 -0.35 16.00
CA SER A 39 -25.95 -1.22 16.92
C SER A 39 -25.49 -2.67 16.80
N VAL A 40 -25.52 -3.42 17.91
CA VAL A 40 -25.23 -4.86 17.95
C VAL A 40 -26.26 -5.60 18.78
N LEU A 41 -26.58 -6.84 18.37
CA LEU A 41 -27.46 -7.74 19.11
C LEU A 41 -26.93 -9.17 19.00
N VAL A 42 -26.69 -9.81 20.14
CA VAL A 42 -26.22 -11.20 20.23
C VAL A 42 -27.10 -11.97 21.21
N SER A 43 -27.49 -13.18 20.82
CA SER A 43 -28.27 -14.08 21.69
C SER A 43 -27.36 -15.11 22.32
N CYS A 44 -27.50 -15.33 23.62
CA CYS A 44 -26.93 -16.48 24.30
C CYS A 44 -28.03 -17.49 24.59
N VAL A 45 -27.82 -18.74 24.18
CA VAL A 45 -28.81 -19.82 24.25
C VAL A 45 -28.26 -20.95 25.11
N ALA A 46 -29.01 -21.34 26.15
CA ALA A 46 -28.71 -22.49 26.97
C ALA A 46 -29.36 -23.75 26.40
N SER A 47 -28.58 -24.82 26.22
CA SER A 47 -29.09 -26.11 25.69
C SER A 47 -29.81 -26.97 26.73
N ARG A 48 -29.78 -26.58 28.01
CA ARG A 48 -30.42 -27.28 29.12
C ARG A 48 -30.95 -26.30 30.18
N PRO A 49 -31.86 -26.74 31.08
CA PRO A 49 -32.47 -25.87 32.09
C PRO A 49 -31.47 -25.13 32.98
N VAL A 50 -31.61 -23.81 33.02
CA VAL A 50 -30.82 -22.87 33.81
C VAL A 50 -31.61 -22.35 35.00
N ARG A 51 -30.93 -22.11 36.12
CA ARG A 51 -31.40 -21.28 37.22
C ARG A 51 -31.29 -19.79 36.88
N VAL A 52 -30.19 -19.43 36.24
CA VAL A 52 -29.87 -18.07 35.78
C VAL A 52 -29.08 -18.18 34.49
N LEU A 53 -29.43 -17.37 33.51
CA LEU A 53 -28.67 -17.16 32.28
C LEU A 53 -28.54 -15.66 32.07
N GLY A 54 -27.34 -15.17 31.78
CA GLY A 54 -27.12 -13.74 31.66
C GLY A 54 -25.85 -13.36 30.92
N TRP A 55 -25.70 -12.06 30.72
CA TRP A 55 -24.54 -11.41 30.15
C TRP A 55 -23.89 -10.52 31.19
N GLU A 56 -22.60 -10.75 31.42
CA GLU A 56 -21.71 -9.88 32.17
C GLU A 56 -20.93 -9.02 31.18
N ALA A 57 -21.14 -7.70 31.22
CA ALA A 57 -20.51 -6.75 30.33
C ALA A 57 -20.56 -5.35 30.95
N ALA A 58 -19.61 -4.48 30.59
CA ALA A 58 -19.57 -3.09 31.07
C ALA A 58 -20.83 -2.28 30.68
N ILE A 59 -21.50 -2.68 29.59
CA ILE A 59 -22.73 -2.07 29.08
C ILE A 59 -23.72 -3.15 28.65
N GLY A 60 -25.02 -2.88 28.76
CA GLY A 60 -26.07 -3.77 28.23
C GLY A 60 -26.23 -5.10 28.97
N SER A 61 -25.77 -5.22 30.22
CA SER A 61 -25.93 -6.43 31.04
C SER A 61 -27.40 -6.85 31.14
N ALA A 62 -27.68 -8.13 30.93
CA ALA A 62 -29.05 -8.67 30.93
C ALA A 62 -29.07 -10.08 31.52
N HIS A 63 -30.17 -10.48 32.15
CA HIS A 63 -30.32 -11.84 32.67
C HIS A 63 -31.78 -12.32 32.65
N THR A 64 -31.96 -13.63 32.68
CA THR A 64 -33.24 -14.33 32.84
C THR A 64 -33.09 -15.52 33.79
N GLN A 65 -34.20 -15.93 34.40
CA GLN A 65 -34.30 -17.10 35.29
C GLN A 65 -35.32 -18.12 34.79
N ARG A 66 -36.04 -17.81 33.71
CA ARG A 66 -37.15 -18.62 33.19
C ARG A 66 -36.89 -19.10 31.78
N ASP A 67 -36.28 -18.25 30.96
CA ASP A 67 -36.04 -18.52 29.56
C ASP A 67 -34.68 -19.19 29.36
N LEU A 68 -34.56 -19.95 28.26
CA LEU A 68 -33.30 -20.55 27.84
C LEU A 68 -32.50 -19.64 26.90
N THR A 69 -32.96 -18.41 26.67
CA THR A 69 -32.31 -17.44 25.79
C THR A 69 -32.33 -16.06 26.44
N VAL A 70 -31.21 -15.35 26.36
CA VAL A 70 -31.10 -13.95 26.74
C VAL A 70 -30.28 -13.18 25.71
N GLN A 71 -30.70 -11.97 25.40
CA GLN A 71 -30.04 -11.12 24.41
C GLN A 71 -29.18 -10.07 25.10
N TRP A 72 -27.99 -9.85 24.56
CA TRP A 72 -27.18 -8.66 24.81
C TRP A 72 -27.28 -7.75 23.60
N GLY A 73 -27.67 -6.50 23.83
CA GLY A 73 -27.88 -5.53 22.77
C GLY A 73 -27.45 -4.13 23.20
N VAL A 74 -26.83 -3.42 22.26
CA VAL A 74 -26.40 -2.03 22.43
C VAL A 74 -26.80 -1.27 21.18
N ASP A 75 -27.57 -0.18 21.34
CA ASP A 75 -28.09 0.60 20.21
C ASP A 75 -26.99 1.39 19.48
N SER A 76 -25.93 1.79 20.18
CA SER A 76 -24.78 2.50 19.60
C SER A 76 -23.51 2.19 20.39
N LEU A 77 -22.69 1.29 19.88
CA LEU A 77 -21.48 0.81 20.54
C LEU A 77 -20.30 1.76 20.27
N LYS A 78 -19.92 2.56 21.28
CA LYS A 78 -18.81 3.54 21.20
C LYS A 78 -17.72 3.33 22.24
N ASP A 79 -17.98 2.49 23.24
CA ASP A 79 -17.03 2.18 24.29
C ASP A 79 -16.17 0.99 23.86
N TRP A 80 -14.84 1.15 23.95
CA TRP A 80 -13.88 0.08 23.71
C TRP A 80 -13.85 -0.84 24.95
N ILE A 81 -14.87 -1.68 25.04
CA ILE A 81 -15.11 -2.56 26.18
C ILE A 81 -14.32 -3.87 26.07
N GLU A 82 -14.09 -4.51 27.21
CA GLU A 82 -13.69 -5.92 27.25
C GLU A 82 -14.80 -6.82 26.66
N GLU A 83 -14.40 -8.02 26.24
CA GLU A 83 -15.28 -9.02 25.64
C GLU A 83 -16.48 -9.36 26.55
N PRO A 84 -17.74 -9.16 26.10
CA PRO A 84 -18.92 -9.58 26.85
C PRO A 84 -18.94 -11.08 27.14
N ILE A 85 -19.31 -11.46 28.36
CA ILE A 85 -19.32 -12.86 28.80
C ILE A 85 -20.77 -13.30 28.98
N CYS A 86 -21.19 -14.33 28.25
CA CYS A 86 -22.44 -15.03 28.59
C CYS A 86 -22.15 -16.06 29.68
N TYR A 87 -22.90 -16.03 30.78
CA TYR A 87 -22.80 -16.99 31.87
C TYR A 87 -24.12 -17.72 32.10
N GLY A 88 -24.03 -18.98 32.50
CA GLY A 88 -25.17 -19.84 32.81
C GLY A 88 -24.94 -20.63 34.10
N VAL A 89 -25.92 -20.59 35.00
CA VAL A 89 -25.97 -21.40 36.22
C VAL A 89 -27.06 -22.46 36.05
N PHE A 90 -26.70 -23.73 36.14
CA PHE A 90 -27.56 -24.85 35.78
C PHE A 90 -28.03 -25.66 36.99
N PHE A 91 -29.13 -26.41 36.82
CA PHE A 91 -29.63 -27.30 37.87
C PHE A 91 -28.79 -28.57 38.03
N THR A 92 -28.22 -29.06 36.94
CA THR A 92 -27.39 -30.28 36.90
C THR A 92 -25.90 -29.92 36.77
N ALA A 93 -25.01 -30.86 37.09
CA ALA A 93 -23.59 -30.71 36.77
C ALA A 93 -23.38 -30.72 35.23
N PRO A 94 -22.40 -29.98 34.69
CA PRO A 94 -21.62 -28.93 35.37
C PRO A 94 -22.52 -27.74 35.74
N ARG A 95 -22.39 -27.18 36.95
CA ARG A 95 -23.38 -26.21 37.48
C ARG A 95 -23.18 -24.78 37.01
N GLN A 96 -22.01 -24.44 36.49
CA GLN A 96 -21.71 -23.11 35.99
C GLN A 96 -20.96 -23.26 34.67
N CYS A 97 -21.26 -22.39 33.72
CA CYS A 97 -20.52 -22.28 32.49
C CYS A 97 -20.52 -20.84 31.98
N GLU A 98 -19.51 -20.47 31.20
CA GLU A 98 -19.41 -19.18 30.55
C GLU A 98 -18.82 -19.31 29.15
N GLU A 99 -19.26 -18.43 28.25
CA GLU A 99 -18.76 -18.29 26.89
C GLU A 99 -18.44 -16.81 26.63
N LYS A 100 -17.25 -16.54 26.09
CA LYS A 100 -16.81 -15.18 25.77
C LYS A 100 -17.20 -14.84 24.33
N LEU A 101 -17.85 -13.69 24.14
CA LEU A 101 -18.18 -13.20 22.81
C LEU A 101 -16.93 -12.63 22.12
N ASN A 102 -16.59 -13.18 20.96
CA ASN A 102 -15.60 -12.57 20.07
C ASN A 102 -16.24 -11.33 19.40
N LEU A 103 -16.06 -10.18 20.03
CA LEU A 103 -16.53 -8.88 19.58
C LEU A 103 -15.36 -8.07 19.03
N VAL A 104 -15.43 -7.72 17.74
CA VAL A 104 -14.48 -6.78 17.12
C VAL A 104 -15.22 -5.48 16.86
N LEU A 105 -14.94 -4.46 17.68
CA LEU A 105 -15.31 -3.09 17.39
C LEU A 105 -14.25 -2.50 16.45
N TYR A 106 -14.67 -1.95 15.30
CA TYR A 106 -13.72 -1.35 14.35
C TYR A 106 -14.09 0.10 14.05
N LYS A 107 -13.06 0.89 13.75
CA LYS A 107 -13.16 2.29 13.34
C LYS A 107 -12.22 2.52 12.16
N ILE A 108 -12.78 3.02 11.06
CA ILE A 108 -11.98 3.44 9.89
C ILE A 108 -11.11 4.66 10.25
N PRO A 109 -9.97 4.88 9.55
CA PRO A 109 -9.12 6.03 9.80
C PRO A 109 -9.86 7.35 9.62
N ASP A 110 -9.56 8.34 10.47
CA ASP A 110 -10.07 9.71 10.27
C ASP A 110 -9.36 10.42 9.11
N SER A 111 -8.09 10.09 8.90
CA SER A 111 -7.30 10.59 7.77
C SER A 111 -6.19 9.62 7.40
N VAL A 112 -5.88 9.59 6.10
CA VAL A 112 -4.70 8.92 5.54
C VAL A 112 -3.94 9.94 4.70
N SER A 113 -2.72 10.26 5.10
CA SER A 113 -1.90 11.28 4.43
C SER A 113 -0.53 10.75 4.06
N ILE A 114 0.01 11.26 2.96
CA ILE A 114 1.33 10.90 2.45
C ILE A 114 2.22 12.15 2.42
N SER A 115 3.48 12.00 2.80
CA SER A 115 4.48 13.07 2.75
C SER A 115 5.89 12.54 2.50
N ALA A 116 6.80 13.41 2.04
CA ALA A 116 8.21 13.09 1.99
C ALA A 116 8.86 13.44 3.34
N VAL A 117 9.62 12.51 3.90
CA VAL A 117 10.27 12.68 5.21
C VAL A 117 11.48 13.59 5.04
N SER A 118 11.52 14.68 5.80
CA SER A 118 12.66 15.61 5.86
C SER A 118 13.14 16.15 4.50
N HIS A 119 12.24 16.17 3.50
CA HIS A 119 12.56 16.64 2.14
C HIS A 119 11.44 17.54 1.63
N THR A 120 11.83 18.65 1.02
CA THR A 120 10.92 19.61 0.40
C THR A 120 11.38 19.95 -1.00
N GLY A 121 10.48 19.91 -1.97
CA GLY A 121 10.76 20.23 -3.36
C GLY A 121 11.15 19.02 -4.22
N PRO A 122 11.72 19.25 -5.41
CA PRO A 122 12.05 18.19 -6.35
C PRO A 122 13.10 17.21 -5.82
N MET A 123 12.96 15.95 -6.16
CA MET A 123 13.91 14.87 -5.90
C MET A 123 14.94 14.81 -7.01
N VAL A 124 16.14 14.27 -6.77
CA VAL A 124 17.19 14.13 -7.78
C VAL A 124 17.32 12.67 -8.19
N GLU A 125 17.49 12.41 -9.49
CA GLU A 125 17.69 11.07 -10.05
C GLU A 125 18.82 10.31 -9.31
N GLY A 126 18.54 9.05 -8.95
CA GLY A 126 19.47 8.19 -8.22
C GLY A 126 19.62 8.52 -6.73
N GLY A 127 19.02 9.62 -6.25
CA GLY A 127 18.96 9.95 -4.83
C GLY A 127 18.03 9.01 -4.06
N GLN A 128 18.30 8.83 -2.77
CA GLN A 128 17.47 7.98 -1.90
C GLN A 128 16.54 8.84 -1.05
N TYR A 129 15.23 8.58 -1.12
CA TYR A 129 14.20 9.34 -0.41
C TYR A 129 13.26 8.42 0.36
N GLN A 130 12.65 8.97 1.41
CA GLN A 130 11.65 8.27 2.22
C GLN A 130 10.30 8.98 2.09
N LEU A 131 9.28 8.22 1.71
CA LEU A 131 7.89 8.64 1.80
C LEU A 131 7.28 8.03 3.05
N GLN A 132 6.46 8.79 3.76
CA GLN A 132 5.73 8.33 4.94
C GLN A 132 4.23 8.45 4.69
N CYS A 133 3.52 7.36 4.98
CA CYS A 133 2.07 7.29 5.01
C CYS A 133 1.64 7.27 6.47
N GLU A 134 0.83 8.25 6.88
CA GLU A 134 0.35 8.44 8.24
C GLU A 134 -1.16 8.20 8.29
N VAL A 135 -1.58 7.43 9.30
CA VAL A 135 -2.96 6.96 9.46
C VAL A 135 -3.43 7.28 10.86
N GLN A 136 -4.54 8.01 10.96
CA GLN A 136 -5.00 8.60 12.21
C GLN A 136 -6.25 7.89 12.77
N ASN A 137 -6.24 7.63 14.07
CA ASN A 137 -7.37 7.11 14.87
C ASN A 137 -8.05 5.86 14.28
N ILE A 138 -7.26 4.89 13.84
CA ILE A 138 -7.76 3.62 13.30
C ILE A 138 -7.81 2.55 14.40
N ALA A 139 -8.83 1.69 14.37
CA ALA A 139 -8.92 0.53 15.24
C ALA A 139 -9.65 -0.65 14.60
N PRO A 140 -9.34 -1.90 14.99
CA PRO A 140 -8.18 -2.26 15.78
C PRO A 140 -6.98 -2.47 14.84
N VAL A 141 -5.78 -2.14 15.28
CA VAL A 141 -4.62 -1.97 14.39
C VAL A 141 -4.11 -3.29 13.80
N GLN A 142 -4.30 -4.42 14.49
CA GLN A 142 -3.89 -5.76 14.04
C GLN A 142 -4.49 -6.19 12.70
N TYR A 143 -5.65 -5.65 12.32
CA TYR A 143 -6.32 -5.95 11.05
C TYR A 143 -5.98 -4.96 9.93
N LEU A 144 -5.14 -3.96 10.21
CA LEU A 144 -4.75 -2.96 9.23
C LEU A 144 -3.63 -3.47 8.32
N THR A 145 -3.84 -3.28 7.02
CA THR A 145 -2.80 -3.35 5.99
C THR A 145 -2.70 -2.00 5.28
N LEU A 146 -1.49 -1.44 5.23
CA LEU A 146 -1.18 -0.28 4.39
C LEU A 146 -0.56 -0.74 3.08
N ARG A 147 -1.17 -0.35 1.96
CA ARG A 147 -0.72 -0.67 0.61
C ARG A 147 -0.28 0.59 -0.11
N TRP A 148 0.96 0.60 -0.57
CA TRP A 148 1.55 1.68 -1.35
C TRP A 148 1.38 1.43 -2.83
N TYR A 149 0.96 2.45 -3.56
CA TYR A 149 0.78 2.42 -4.99
C TYR A 149 1.62 3.50 -5.68
N ARG A 150 2.27 3.12 -6.78
CA ARG A 150 2.79 4.06 -7.79
C ARG A 150 1.88 4.00 -9.00
N GLY A 151 1.07 5.03 -9.21
CA GLY A 151 -0.05 5.01 -10.15
C GLY A 151 -1.09 3.95 -9.75
N GLN A 152 -1.20 2.87 -10.53
CA GLN A 152 -2.10 1.74 -10.26
C GLN A 152 -1.37 0.49 -9.74
N THR A 153 -0.04 0.49 -9.71
CA THR A 153 0.76 -0.67 -9.34
C THR A 153 1.05 -0.65 -7.83
N GLU A 154 0.69 -1.72 -7.12
CA GLU A 154 1.12 -1.91 -5.72
C GLU A 154 2.64 -2.13 -5.70
N VAL A 155 3.36 -1.29 -4.97
CA VAL A 155 4.83 -1.32 -4.89
C VAL A 155 5.33 -1.83 -3.55
N TYR A 156 4.52 -1.71 -2.49
CA TYR A 156 4.89 -2.14 -1.15
C TYR A 156 3.64 -2.30 -0.28
N ASN A 157 3.70 -3.17 0.71
CA ASN A 157 2.68 -3.27 1.74
C ASN A 157 3.29 -3.45 3.13
N HIS A 158 2.53 -3.05 4.15
CA HIS A 158 2.96 -3.10 5.55
C HIS A 158 1.75 -3.47 6.42
N THR A 159 1.89 -4.54 7.20
CA THR A 159 0.89 -5.02 8.15
C THR A 159 1.29 -4.68 9.58
N PHE A 160 0.31 -4.64 10.49
CA PHE A 160 0.53 -4.30 11.90
C PHE A 160 0.11 -5.44 12.84
N SER A 161 0.22 -6.70 12.38
CA SER A 161 -0.27 -7.88 13.11
C SER A 161 0.40 -8.12 14.46
N ASP A 162 1.60 -7.57 14.66
CA ASP A 162 2.35 -7.66 15.92
C ASP A 162 1.83 -6.68 17.01
N LEU A 163 0.99 -5.71 16.63
CA LEU A 163 0.38 -4.75 17.55
C LEU A 163 -1.00 -5.24 17.97
N THR A 164 -1.26 -5.36 19.27
CA THR A 164 -2.54 -5.83 19.81
C THR A 164 -3.21 -4.72 20.60
N THR A 165 -3.73 -3.71 19.90
CA THR A 165 -4.42 -2.58 20.53
C THR A 165 -5.81 -2.44 19.93
N ASP A 166 -6.82 -2.64 20.76
CA ASP A 166 -8.22 -2.58 20.33
C ASP A 166 -8.76 -1.16 20.29
N THR A 167 -8.07 -0.20 20.91
CA THR A 167 -8.43 1.22 20.88
C THR A 167 -7.82 1.95 19.68
N PRO A 168 -8.36 3.13 19.29
CA PRO A 168 -7.84 3.91 18.18
C PRO A 168 -6.41 4.36 18.40
N VAL A 169 -5.57 4.11 17.39
CA VAL A 169 -4.16 4.48 17.40
C VAL A 169 -3.79 5.24 16.13
N GLN A 170 -2.67 5.97 16.23
CA GLN A 170 -1.98 6.53 15.09
C GLN A 170 -0.81 5.60 14.72
N VAL A 171 -0.71 5.27 13.43
CA VAL A 171 0.40 4.49 12.89
C VAL A 171 0.92 5.09 11.60
N SER A 172 2.13 4.69 11.21
CA SER A 172 2.69 5.10 9.93
C SER A 172 3.48 3.97 9.28
N SER A 173 3.57 4.02 7.96
CA SER A 173 4.44 3.18 7.15
C SER A 173 5.41 4.06 6.36
N THR A 174 6.62 3.57 6.11
CA THR A 174 7.65 4.29 5.35
C THR A 174 8.03 3.49 4.12
N LEU A 175 8.04 4.14 2.96
CA LEU A 175 8.49 3.60 1.69
C LEU A 175 9.80 4.26 1.28
N LEU A 176 10.84 3.45 1.05
CA LEU A 176 12.11 3.91 0.47
C LEU A 176 12.00 3.92 -1.05
N ILE A 177 12.36 5.05 -1.68
CA ILE A 177 12.38 5.18 -3.14
C ILE A 177 13.74 5.69 -3.62
N ILE A 178 14.13 5.27 -4.81
CA ILE A 178 15.27 5.78 -5.57
C ILE A 178 14.73 6.24 -6.93
N PRO A 179 14.36 7.52 -7.08
CA PRO A 179 13.68 8.01 -8.27
C PRO A 179 14.58 7.95 -9.51
N ASN A 180 13.99 7.60 -10.65
CA ASN A 180 14.58 7.67 -11.97
C ASN A 180 13.96 8.82 -12.79
N ARG A 181 14.59 9.31 -13.86
CA ARG A 181 14.02 10.29 -14.78
C ARG A 181 12.66 9.90 -15.35
N THR A 182 12.38 8.60 -15.48
CA THR A 182 11.07 8.09 -15.94
C THR A 182 9.98 8.18 -14.88
N ASP A 183 10.35 8.41 -13.62
CA ASP A 183 9.42 8.61 -12.51
C ASP A 183 9.04 10.09 -12.33
N ASP A 184 9.54 11.00 -13.17
CA ASP A 184 9.13 12.41 -13.12
C ASP A 184 7.62 12.55 -13.40
N GLY A 185 6.90 13.17 -12.47
CA GLY A 185 5.43 13.25 -12.49
C GLY A 185 4.72 11.99 -12.00
N ALA A 186 5.44 10.98 -11.50
CA ALA A 186 4.82 9.79 -10.92
C ALA A 186 4.00 10.16 -9.67
N GLN A 187 2.87 9.46 -9.51
CA GLN A 187 1.96 9.66 -8.39
C GLN A 187 2.07 8.50 -7.41
N TYR A 188 2.36 8.80 -6.15
CA TYR A 188 2.33 7.85 -5.05
C TYR A 188 1.05 8.01 -4.25
N SER A 189 0.47 6.90 -3.80
CA SER A 189 -0.67 6.93 -2.87
C SER A 189 -0.60 5.77 -1.91
N CYS A 190 -1.25 5.92 -0.76
CA CYS A 190 -1.33 4.91 0.28
C CYS A 190 -2.79 4.55 0.53
N VAL A 191 -3.09 3.27 0.61
CA VAL A 191 -4.42 2.75 0.93
C VAL A 191 -4.36 2.05 2.28
N ALA A 192 -5.17 2.52 3.22
CA ALA A 192 -5.41 1.87 4.50
C ALA A 192 -6.62 0.94 4.38
N GLN A 193 -6.41 -0.37 4.53
CA GLN A 193 -7.45 -1.39 4.39
C GLN A 193 -7.57 -2.19 5.69
N LEU A 194 -8.80 -2.42 6.16
CA LEU A 194 -9.11 -3.22 7.34
C LEU A 194 -9.61 -4.62 6.94
N GLU A 195 -8.80 -5.65 7.20
CA GLU A 195 -9.08 -7.05 6.88
C GLU A 195 -9.81 -7.73 8.07
N LEU A 196 -11.13 -7.50 8.19
CA LEU A 196 -11.93 -7.89 9.38
C LEU A 196 -12.49 -9.32 9.36
N GLY A 197 -12.20 -10.08 8.30
CA GLY A 197 -12.71 -11.44 8.10
C GLY A 197 -14.13 -11.50 7.49
N PRO A 198 -14.69 -12.70 7.36
CA PRO A 198 -15.95 -12.92 6.64
C PRO A 198 -17.19 -12.37 7.35
N GLU A 199 -17.16 -12.23 8.68
CA GLU A 199 -18.23 -11.60 9.46
C GLU A 199 -18.15 -10.06 9.45
N GLY A 200 -17.06 -9.50 8.91
CA GLY A 200 -16.92 -8.06 8.69
C GLY A 200 -17.65 -7.57 7.43
N PRO A 201 -17.71 -6.25 7.23
CA PRO A 201 -18.25 -5.66 6.00
C PRO A 201 -17.48 -6.14 4.76
N GLN A 202 -18.23 -6.40 3.68
CA GLN A 202 -17.69 -6.82 2.39
C GLN A 202 -18.16 -5.86 1.28
N PRO A 203 -17.25 -5.26 0.49
CA PRO A 203 -15.78 -5.41 0.55
C PRO A 203 -15.17 -4.80 1.83
N SER A 204 -13.96 -5.25 2.17
CA SER A 204 -13.18 -4.74 3.31
C SER A 204 -13.11 -3.19 3.29
N PRO A 205 -13.35 -2.50 4.42
CA PRO A 205 -13.31 -1.05 4.48
C PRO A 205 -11.91 -0.55 4.15
N GLN A 206 -11.84 0.49 3.33
CA GLN A 206 -10.58 1.09 2.94
C GLN A 206 -10.68 2.61 2.76
N VAL A 207 -9.59 3.30 3.08
CA VAL A 207 -9.43 4.75 2.88
C VAL A 207 -8.13 4.98 2.12
N LYS A 208 -8.20 5.74 1.03
CA LYS A 208 -7.06 6.08 0.18
C LYS A 208 -6.60 7.52 0.48
N SER A 209 -5.29 7.72 0.54
CA SER A 209 -4.70 9.05 0.65
C SER A 209 -4.89 9.86 -0.63
N GLU A 210 -4.81 11.18 -0.51
CA GLU A 210 -4.53 12.04 -1.66
C GLU A 210 -3.20 11.63 -2.30
N PRO A 211 -3.07 11.73 -3.64
CA PRO A 211 -1.85 11.36 -4.34
C PRO A 211 -0.73 12.39 -4.09
N LEU A 212 0.48 11.88 -3.86
CA LEU A 212 1.71 12.67 -3.85
C LEU A 212 2.38 12.59 -5.22
N ASN A 213 2.40 13.71 -5.93
CA ASN A 213 3.18 13.83 -7.17
C ASN A 213 4.65 14.06 -6.81
N ILE A 214 5.55 13.26 -7.38
CA ILE A 214 6.98 13.51 -7.27
C ILE A 214 7.50 14.20 -8.53
N THR A 215 8.37 15.17 -8.35
CA THR A 215 9.14 15.80 -9.43
C THR A 215 10.57 15.31 -9.33
N VAL A 216 11.11 14.80 -10.43
CA VAL A 216 12.47 14.26 -10.48
C VAL A 216 13.32 15.15 -11.38
N HIS A 217 14.35 15.72 -10.78
CA HIS A 217 15.39 16.51 -11.41
C HIS A 217 16.53 15.60 -11.87
N TYR A 218 16.97 15.76 -13.12
CA TYR A 218 18.01 14.97 -13.77
C TYR A 218 18.79 15.81 -14.80
N PRO A 219 20.07 15.48 -15.04
CA PRO A 219 20.91 16.21 -16.00
C PRO A 219 20.42 16.01 -17.45
N PRO A 220 20.82 16.90 -18.38
CA PRO A 220 20.42 16.79 -19.77
C PRO A 220 20.92 15.50 -20.42
N THR A 221 20.15 14.92 -21.33
CA THR A 221 20.53 13.74 -22.12
C THR A 221 19.98 13.85 -23.53
N PHE A 222 20.83 13.66 -24.53
CA PHE A 222 20.43 13.70 -25.94
C PHE A 222 19.61 12.47 -26.32
N SER A 223 18.60 12.66 -27.16
CA SER A 223 17.83 11.54 -27.71
C SER A 223 18.68 10.67 -28.65
N SER A 224 19.63 11.27 -29.38
CA SER A 224 20.70 10.61 -30.11
C SER A 224 22.06 11.08 -29.55
N PRO A 225 22.70 10.31 -28.66
CA PRO A 225 23.93 10.73 -27.99
C PRO A 225 25.18 10.63 -28.87
N ASP A 226 25.15 9.79 -29.91
CA ASP A 226 26.30 9.61 -30.81
C ASP A 226 26.54 10.86 -31.67
N ASP A 227 27.81 11.14 -31.94
CA ASP A 227 28.21 12.22 -32.85
C ASP A 227 27.66 11.96 -34.26
N GLU A 228 27.21 13.03 -34.92
CA GLU A 228 26.56 12.93 -36.23
C GLU A 228 27.49 13.43 -37.34
N THR A 229 27.59 12.68 -38.42
CA THR A 229 28.30 13.12 -39.63
C THR A 229 27.30 13.34 -40.77
N LEU A 230 27.32 14.53 -41.36
CA LEU A 230 26.48 14.91 -42.48
C LEU A 230 27.35 15.23 -43.69
N GLU A 231 27.11 14.52 -44.79
CA GLU A 231 27.76 14.80 -46.07
C GLU A 231 26.80 15.61 -46.94
N VAL A 232 27.20 16.83 -47.28
CA VAL A 232 26.39 17.76 -48.08
C VAL A 232 27.19 18.27 -49.27
N THR A 233 26.53 18.41 -50.42
CA THR A 233 27.11 19.14 -51.55
C THR A 233 27.01 20.65 -51.31
N GLU A 234 27.74 21.46 -52.07
CA GLU A 234 27.65 22.93 -51.99
C GLU A 234 26.21 23.47 -52.17
N GLU A 235 25.34 22.75 -52.87
CA GLU A 235 23.93 23.11 -53.08
C GLU A 235 23.03 22.75 -51.90
N GLN A 236 23.41 21.71 -51.13
CA GLN A 236 22.63 21.14 -50.02
C GLN A 236 23.05 21.72 -48.66
N GLN A 237 23.93 22.72 -48.64
CA GLN A 237 24.31 23.44 -47.42
C GLN A 237 23.07 24.10 -46.78
N GLY A 238 23.09 24.22 -45.46
CA GLY A 238 21.92 24.66 -44.70
C GLY A 238 21.04 23.51 -44.20
N ALA A 239 21.63 22.32 -44.01
CA ALA A 239 20.98 21.23 -43.30
C ALA A 239 20.74 21.62 -41.82
N PRO A 240 19.58 21.26 -41.24
CA PRO A 240 19.29 21.49 -39.83
C PRO A 240 20.09 20.53 -38.94
N LEU A 241 20.74 21.05 -37.92
CA LEU A 241 21.44 20.29 -36.87
C LEU A 241 20.55 20.27 -35.63
N ASN A 242 20.09 19.09 -35.23
CA ASN A 242 19.17 18.92 -34.11
C ASN A 242 19.89 18.41 -32.86
N CYS A 243 19.94 19.26 -31.85
CA CYS A 243 20.56 18.97 -30.57
C CYS A 243 19.55 18.82 -29.43
N HIS A 244 18.32 18.41 -29.74
CA HIS A 244 17.30 18.25 -28.71
C HIS A 244 17.75 17.28 -27.59
N ALA A 245 17.78 17.80 -26.36
CA ALA A 245 18.07 17.06 -25.15
C ALA A 245 16.87 17.12 -24.18
N GLN A 246 16.60 16.02 -23.49
CA GLN A 246 15.66 16.00 -22.37
C GLN A 246 16.42 16.30 -21.08
N GLY A 247 15.82 17.07 -20.18
CA GLY A 247 16.38 17.38 -18.87
C GLY A 247 15.31 18.02 -17.99
N ASN A 248 15.39 17.79 -16.68
CA ASN A 248 14.55 18.48 -15.70
C ASN A 248 15.45 19.06 -14.59
N PRO A 249 15.54 20.38 -14.40
CA PRO A 249 14.87 21.43 -15.16
C PRO A 249 15.29 21.46 -16.64
N PRO A 250 14.45 22.07 -17.51
CA PRO A 250 14.75 22.18 -18.94
C PRO A 250 16.15 22.75 -19.20
N PRO A 251 16.93 22.15 -20.13
CA PRO A 251 18.29 22.58 -20.40
C PRO A 251 18.36 23.90 -21.17
N GLU A 252 19.41 24.67 -20.90
CA GLU A 252 19.88 25.77 -21.75
C GLU A 252 20.86 25.25 -22.81
N TYR A 253 20.87 25.89 -23.99
CA TYR A 253 21.66 25.45 -25.14
C TYR A 253 22.69 26.50 -25.58
N SER A 254 23.90 26.03 -25.87
CA SER A 254 24.97 26.81 -26.51
C SER A 254 25.58 26.05 -27.68
N TRP A 255 26.01 26.79 -28.70
CA TRP A 255 26.60 26.25 -29.92
C TRP A 255 27.97 26.87 -30.17
N ALA A 256 28.96 26.03 -30.44
CA ALA A 256 30.22 26.42 -31.03
C ALA A 256 30.17 26.06 -32.51
N SER A 257 30.25 27.07 -33.38
CA SER A 257 30.33 26.90 -34.83
C SER A 257 31.73 27.30 -35.33
N PRO A 258 32.12 26.92 -36.56
CA PRO A 258 33.42 27.31 -37.12
C PRO A 258 33.63 28.83 -37.23
N LEU A 259 32.54 29.59 -37.33
CA LEU A 259 32.56 31.05 -37.45
C LEU A 259 32.37 31.77 -36.10
N SER A 260 31.78 31.08 -35.12
CA SER A 260 31.48 31.62 -33.79
C SER A 260 31.68 30.55 -32.71
N PRO A 261 32.87 30.50 -32.08
CA PRO A 261 33.20 29.48 -31.10
C PRO A 261 32.40 29.56 -29.78
N GLU A 262 31.71 30.67 -29.50
CA GLU A 262 31.03 30.93 -28.21
C GLU A 262 29.60 31.48 -28.37
N GLU A 263 28.79 30.85 -29.23
CA GLU A 263 27.43 31.34 -29.50
C GLU A 263 26.39 30.73 -28.53
N LYS A 264 25.86 31.52 -27.60
CA LYS A 264 24.69 31.11 -26.79
C LYS A 264 23.39 31.41 -27.53
N LEU A 265 22.99 30.50 -28.41
CA LEU A 265 21.75 30.68 -29.18
C LEU A 265 20.47 30.36 -28.39
N GLY A 266 20.55 29.56 -27.31
CA GLY A 266 19.37 29.07 -26.59
C GLY A 266 18.43 28.21 -27.45
N GLN A 267 18.88 27.81 -28.65
CA GLN A 267 18.10 27.06 -29.63
C GLN A 267 18.53 25.59 -29.66
N THR A 268 17.56 24.69 -29.76
CA THR A 268 17.76 23.24 -29.93
C THR A 268 18.13 22.86 -31.36
N LEU A 269 17.77 23.72 -32.32
CA LEU A 269 17.95 23.50 -33.75
C LEU A 269 18.68 24.70 -34.34
N ILE A 270 19.78 24.45 -35.05
CA ILE A 270 20.46 25.48 -35.85
C ILE A 270 20.59 25.01 -37.30
N THR A 271 20.75 25.95 -38.21
CA THR A 271 21.04 25.66 -39.61
C THR A 271 22.54 25.78 -39.85
N SER A 272 23.15 24.76 -40.46
CA SER A 272 24.57 24.82 -40.82
C SER A 272 24.87 26.05 -41.69
N THR A 273 25.89 26.82 -41.30
CA THR A 273 26.32 27.99 -42.08
C THR A 273 26.97 27.58 -43.39
N ARG A 274 26.81 28.42 -44.43
CA ARG A 274 27.46 28.16 -45.72
C ARG A 274 28.97 28.36 -45.59
N LEU A 275 29.73 27.31 -45.89
CA LEU A 275 31.18 27.27 -45.72
C LEU A 275 31.87 26.67 -46.96
N PRO A 276 33.18 26.92 -47.16
CA PRO A 276 33.95 26.32 -48.23
C PRO A 276 34.00 24.78 -48.13
N PRO A 277 34.28 24.07 -49.23
CA PRO A 277 34.52 22.63 -49.22
C PRO A 277 35.53 22.21 -48.15
N GLY A 278 35.21 21.17 -47.39
CA GLY A 278 35.99 20.75 -46.23
C GLY A 278 35.14 20.14 -45.13
N THR A 279 35.80 19.81 -44.01
CA THR A 279 35.17 19.24 -42.82
C THR A 279 35.01 20.32 -41.77
N HIS A 280 33.79 20.56 -41.32
CA HIS A 280 33.43 21.60 -40.37
C HIS A 280 32.74 21.00 -39.15
N ILE A 281 33.15 21.41 -37.96
CA ILE A 281 32.66 20.87 -36.70
C ILE A 281 31.74 21.88 -36.03
N TYR A 282 30.57 21.41 -35.61
CA TYR A 282 29.64 22.16 -34.76
C TYR A 282 29.49 21.38 -33.46
N ILE A 283 29.68 22.05 -32.33
CA ILE A 283 29.50 21.44 -31.01
C ILE A 283 28.28 22.09 -30.38
N CYS A 284 27.30 21.28 -30.06
CA CYS A 284 26.19 21.72 -29.25
C CYS A 284 26.39 21.27 -27.81
N THR A 285 26.03 22.13 -26.87
CA THR A 285 26.08 21.83 -25.45
C THR A 285 24.75 22.17 -24.79
N ALA A 286 24.17 21.18 -24.12
CA ALA A 286 22.95 21.30 -23.32
C ALA A 286 23.30 21.24 -21.83
N SER A 287 22.84 22.19 -21.03
CA SER A 287 23.19 22.30 -19.60
C SER A 287 22.02 22.69 -18.72
N ASN A 288 21.94 22.11 -17.53
CA ASN A 288 21.13 22.62 -16.42
C ASN A 288 21.97 22.63 -15.13
N HIS A 289 21.36 22.98 -14.00
CA HIS A 289 22.08 23.09 -12.72
C HIS A 289 22.59 21.75 -12.14
N LEU A 290 22.27 20.62 -12.76
CA LEU A 290 22.70 19.28 -12.35
C LEU A 290 23.83 18.73 -13.21
N GLY A 291 24.02 19.28 -14.42
CA GLY A 291 25.07 18.83 -15.31
C GLY A 291 24.95 19.39 -16.72
N GLN A 292 25.90 18.97 -17.55
CA GLN A 292 26.05 19.40 -18.93
C GLN A 292 26.44 18.22 -19.80
N GLN A 293 25.95 18.20 -21.04
CA GLN A 293 26.31 17.24 -22.08
C GLN A 293 26.59 17.98 -23.38
N SER A 294 27.53 17.47 -24.18
CA SER A 294 27.88 18.02 -25.48
C SER A 294 27.79 16.96 -26.56
N LYS A 295 27.45 17.38 -27.79
CA LYS A 295 27.34 16.53 -28.96
C LYS A 295 28.02 17.19 -30.15
N GLU A 296 28.81 16.42 -30.90
CA GLU A 296 29.51 16.90 -32.09
C GLU A 296 28.72 16.59 -33.36
N PHE A 297 28.63 17.58 -34.25
CA PHE A 297 28.12 17.44 -35.61
C PHE A 297 29.24 17.77 -36.59
N THR A 298 29.69 16.75 -37.33
CA THR A 298 30.68 16.89 -38.40
C THR A 298 29.97 17.08 -39.74
N VAL A 299 30.05 18.28 -40.31
CA VAL A 299 29.49 18.61 -41.63
C VAL A 299 30.62 18.56 -42.67
N LYS A 300 30.58 17.57 -43.56
CA LYS A 300 31.52 17.44 -44.69
C LYS A 300 30.90 18.03 -45.94
N ILE A 301 31.50 19.10 -46.43
CA ILE A 301 31.07 19.79 -47.66
C ILE A 301 31.90 19.28 -48.83
N ILE A 302 31.22 18.56 -49.74
CA ILE A 302 31.84 17.98 -50.93
C ILE A 302 31.79 19.02 -52.07
N PRO A 303 32.93 19.34 -52.70
CA PRO A 303 32.94 20.26 -53.84
C PRO A 303 32.13 19.66 -55.00
N LYS A 304 31.50 20.51 -55.82
CA LYS A 304 30.90 20.04 -57.07
C LYS A 304 31.96 19.35 -57.93
N GLY A 305 31.70 18.10 -58.29
CA GLY A 305 32.49 17.40 -59.31
C GLY A 305 32.42 18.18 -60.62
N VAL A 306 33.58 18.52 -61.16
CA VAL A 306 33.77 18.94 -62.56
C VAL A 306 33.69 17.73 -63.46
#